data_AF-A0A2V9B8C9-F1
#
_entry.id   AF-A0A2V9B8C9-F1
#
_cell.length_a   1.000
_cell.length_b   1.000
_cell.length_c   1.000
_cell.angle_alpha   90.00
_cell.angle_beta   90.00
_cell.angle_gamma   90.00
#
_symmetry.space_group_name_H-M   'P 1'
#
loop_
_entity.id
_entity.type
_entity.pdbx_description
1 polymer ?
#
loop_
_entity_poly.entity_id
_entity_poly.type
_entity_poly.pdbx_seq_one_letter_code
_entity_poly.pdbx_strand_id
1 'polypeptide(L)'
;MELEGMPDFQAPIQEKGVVVLMPYAASGAYTLLPQALDIARRQDGAGDFHLGIVRPENPMLPPSPYGMLDFCLQAVFAMQDGLAIVRAKQPGAVLEQAVFRGGFVQISPMGELKEASQLCAPVRINFQGLGLARFFSRLDLESALLVKGMLTADSVPLRATAHLELWGVAPRLPLQVRFDPAQFLRFLLIKAGQGGGISRAELAAALAVTSGDLPWRVEGKMDGVDPTLFGDCMADHVRARFASFGLAPQTGGGPILVLPAAEQFGSGTFLWDLAEPAATARTVTLTFDPLASARALVAAHGIEAVVSTDTVRRLQTGFVSLSVAANLPAQRQGILSLGVTVKVPPKLPFRPQQINRTVELQGPSDSGFMLLQLAPAEKLAYSYKTFVILQDSAGTHRLEGEDTAHEGDKLDLDTDDFPLTFIPVEASDRLLAAGALTCTQRYDAVQNTFSLTPSQPRLTLAVPRGSSATLEFEVRSADRAHVLKLGPMPARPIHLDLSSFREYGPQTLDIRCTFDAGARLLAVDLLPESSPESPENISVVALTPESPQRQWKWFAPSPFAPGYHYRIHKADASANPWSNVRSPFEPLLLEAAAASQTVGAGA
;
A
#
# COMPACT_ATOMS: atom_id res chain seq x y z
N MET A 1 -2.28 -4.74 -17.30
CA MET A 1 -2.21 -3.81 -16.14
C MET A 1 -2.12 -2.42 -16.74
N GLU A 2 -3.06 -1.53 -16.45
CA GLU A 2 -2.89 -0.11 -16.80
C GLU A 2 -1.72 0.46 -15.97
N LEU A 3 -0.80 1.17 -16.64
CA LEU A 3 0.41 1.73 -16.00
C LEU A 3 0.22 3.19 -15.59
N GLU A 4 -0.75 3.88 -16.19
CA GLU A 4 -1.04 5.28 -15.91
C GLU A 4 -1.39 5.48 -14.43
N GLY A 5 -0.80 6.48 -13.79
CA GLY A 5 -1.00 6.76 -12.37
C GLY A 5 -0.33 5.80 -11.39
N MET A 6 0.35 4.75 -11.85
CA MET A 6 1.20 3.94 -10.97
C MET A 6 2.40 4.76 -10.46
N PRO A 7 2.97 4.43 -9.28
CA PRO A 7 4.17 5.08 -8.79
C PRO A 7 5.34 4.94 -9.78
N ASP A 8 5.98 6.05 -10.14
CA ASP A 8 7.12 6.10 -11.05
C ASP A 8 8.43 6.05 -10.26
N PHE A 9 9.26 5.04 -10.53
CA PHE A 9 10.55 4.84 -9.87
C PHE A 9 11.71 5.64 -10.49
N GLN A 10 11.48 6.38 -11.57
CA GLN A 10 12.52 7.13 -12.29
C GLN A 10 13.19 8.21 -11.44
N ALA A 11 12.41 8.95 -10.66
CA ALA A 11 12.91 10.12 -9.93
C ALA A 11 12.10 10.33 -8.62
N PRO A 12 12.33 9.49 -7.60
CA PRO A 12 11.69 9.68 -6.30
C PRO A 12 12.08 11.04 -5.71
N ILE A 13 11.11 11.73 -5.10
CA ILE A 13 11.35 12.95 -4.32
C ILE A 13 11.68 12.53 -2.89
N GLN A 14 12.86 12.92 -2.41
CA GLN A 14 13.30 12.65 -1.04
C GLN A 14 13.63 13.96 -0.33
N GLU A 15 12.88 14.30 0.71
CA GLU A 15 13.09 15.51 1.50
C GLU A 15 12.67 15.26 2.95
N LYS A 16 13.50 15.69 3.93
CA LYS A 16 13.23 15.56 5.37
C LYS A 16 12.87 14.12 5.84
N GLY A 17 13.46 13.10 5.22
CA GLY A 17 13.15 11.69 5.54
C GLY A 17 11.81 11.19 5.00
N VAL A 18 11.12 12.00 4.20
CA VAL A 18 9.90 11.63 3.48
C VAL A 18 10.28 11.24 2.06
N VAL A 19 9.76 10.11 1.58
CA VAL A 19 9.95 9.66 0.19
C VAL A 19 8.61 9.65 -0.52
N VAL A 20 8.53 10.36 -1.64
CA VAL A 20 7.34 10.45 -2.48
C VAL A 20 7.67 10.06 -3.92
N LEU A 21 6.82 9.24 -4.52
CA LEU A 21 6.90 8.82 -5.91
C LEU A 21 5.92 9.62 -6.77
N MET A 22 6.39 10.08 -7.92
CA MET A 22 5.53 10.77 -8.90
C MET A 22 4.62 9.75 -9.59
N PRO A 23 3.42 10.14 -10.04
CA PRO A 23 2.61 9.27 -10.89
C PRO A 23 3.22 9.15 -12.29
N TYR A 24 3.24 7.94 -12.84
CA TYR A 24 3.63 7.71 -14.22
C TYR A 24 2.66 8.42 -15.19
N ALA A 25 3.22 9.00 -16.26
CA ALA A 25 2.54 9.87 -17.23
C ALA A 25 1.96 11.19 -16.64
N ALA A 26 2.40 11.60 -15.45
CA ALA A 26 1.99 12.83 -14.76
C ALA A 26 0.46 12.95 -14.54
N SER A 27 -0.24 11.81 -14.55
CA SER A 27 -1.69 11.69 -14.37
C SER A 27 -1.96 10.96 -13.05
N GLY A 28 -2.78 11.54 -12.18
CA GLY A 28 -3.15 10.93 -10.90
C GLY A 28 -2.36 11.46 -9.69
N ALA A 29 -2.32 10.65 -8.64
CA ALA A 29 -1.79 11.05 -7.33
C ALA A 29 -0.31 10.72 -7.16
N TYR A 30 0.39 11.57 -6.42
CA TYR A 30 1.71 11.22 -5.89
C TYR A 30 1.55 10.13 -4.82
N THR A 31 2.50 9.22 -4.73
CA THR A 31 2.47 8.10 -3.78
C THR A 31 3.49 8.30 -2.66
N LEU A 32 3.02 8.42 -1.43
CA LEU A 32 3.85 8.58 -0.23
C LEU A 32 4.27 7.21 0.31
N LEU A 33 5.57 7.01 0.54
CA LEU A 33 6.07 5.83 1.24
C LEU A 33 5.93 5.98 2.77
N PRO A 34 5.67 4.87 3.49
CA PRO A 34 5.61 4.89 4.94
C PRO A 34 7.00 5.09 5.55
N GLN A 35 7.02 5.64 6.77
CA GLN A 35 8.25 5.86 7.53
C GLN A 35 8.47 4.79 8.60
N ALA A 36 7.40 4.14 9.05
CA ALA A 36 7.43 3.13 10.10
C ALA A 36 6.27 2.14 9.95
N LEU A 37 6.34 1.08 10.76
CA LEU A 37 5.21 0.20 11.07
C LEU A 37 4.95 0.25 12.57
N ASP A 38 3.68 0.11 12.94
CA ASP A 38 3.24 -0.05 14.31
C ASP A 38 2.25 -1.23 14.42
N ILE A 39 1.95 -1.68 15.62
CA ILE A 39 0.85 -2.61 15.87
C ILE A 39 -0.47 -1.83 15.73
N ALA A 40 -1.33 -2.28 14.82
CA ALA A 40 -2.64 -1.70 14.58
C ALA A 40 -3.47 -1.67 15.86
N ARG A 41 -4.39 -0.71 15.98
CA ARG A 41 -5.30 -0.63 17.13
C ARG A 41 -6.66 -1.25 16.80
N ARG A 42 -7.23 -1.96 17.77
CA ARG A 42 -8.60 -2.45 17.79
C ARG A 42 -9.58 -1.29 18.01
N GLN A 43 -10.88 -1.57 17.87
CA GLN A 43 -11.95 -0.57 18.05
C GLN A 43 -11.99 0.02 19.48
N ASP A 44 -11.56 -0.74 20.47
CA ASP A 44 -11.43 -0.29 21.87
C ASP A 44 -10.16 0.54 22.13
N GLY A 45 -9.34 0.76 21.10
CA GLY A 45 -8.07 1.49 21.16
C GLY A 45 -6.88 0.67 21.64
N ALA A 46 -7.06 -0.59 22.05
CA ALA A 46 -5.98 -1.48 22.42
C ALA A 46 -5.18 -1.94 21.19
N GLY A 47 -3.90 -2.26 21.35
CA GLY A 47 -3.11 -2.90 20.30
C GLY A 47 -3.68 -4.26 19.90
N ASP A 48 -3.74 -4.52 18.59
CA ASP A 48 -4.16 -5.81 18.06
C ASP A 48 -3.01 -6.81 18.09
N PHE A 49 -2.79 -7.38 19.27
CA PHE A 49 -1.77 -8.38 19.54
C PHE A 49 -2.35 -9.51 20.40
N HIS A 50 -1.97 -10.74 20.10
CA HIS A 50 -2.36 -11.91 20.86
C HIS A 50 -1.30 -13.03 20.82
N LEU A 51 -1.08 -13.67 21.97
CA LEU A 51 -0.30 -14.90 22.09
C LEU A 51 -1.17 -16.00 22.73
N GLY A 52 -1.61 -16.96 21.93
CA GLY A 52 -2.31 -18.15 22.43
C GLY A 52 -1.33 -19.27 22.73
N ILE A 53 -1.45 -19.93 23.89
CA ILE A 53 -0.66 -21.12 24.24
C ILE A 53 -1.59 -22.32 24.34
N VAL A 54 -1.39 -23.30 23.47
CA VAL A 54 -2.23 -24.50 23.39
C VAL A 54 -1.52 -25.69 24.01
N ARG A 55 -2.18 -26.35 24.97
CA ARG A 55 -1.68 -27.55 25.66
C ARG A 55 -2.67 -28.72 25.50
N PRO A 56 -2.21 -29.96 25.29
CA PRO A 56 -3.09 -31.12 25.36
C PRO A 56 -3.47 -31.41 26.82
N GLU A 57 -4.63 -32.05 27.05
CA GLU A 57 -5.00 -32.58 28.38
C GLU A 57 -3.94 -33.55 28.93
N ASN A 58 -3.28 -34.30 28.05
CA ASN A 58 -2.16 -35.17 28.40
C ASN A 58 -0.92 -34.77 27.58
N PRO A 59 0.14 -34.22 28.20
CA PRO A 59 1.38 -33.80 27.54
C PRO A 59 2.12 -34.92 26.79
N MET A 60 1.86 -36.18 27.14
CA MET A 60 2.48 -37.34 26.50
C MET A 60 1.75 -37.81 25.24
N LEU A 61 0.61 -37.19 24.90
CA LEU A 61 -0.22 -37.58 23.76
C LEU A 61 -0.42 -36.40 22.80
N PRO A 62 -0.55 -36.66 21.48
CA PRO A 62 -0.84 -35.62 20.51
C PRO A 62 -2.16 -34.87 20.79
N PRO A 63 -2.26 -33.59 20.38
CA PRO A 63 -1.23 -32.80 19.71
C PRO A 63 -0.13 -32.31 20.67
N SER A 64 1.11 -32.20 20.19
CA SER A 64 2.20 -31.57 20.97
C SER A 64 1.83 -30.11 21.32
N PRO A 65 2.19 -29.62 22.52
CA PRO A 65 1.95 -28.23 22.89
C PRO A 65 2.58 -27.24 21.90
N TYR A 66 1.91 -26.11 21.64
CA TYR A 66 2.39 -25.07 20.72
C TYR A 66 1.86 -23.69 21.12
N GLY A 67 2.45 -22.64 20.57
CA GLY A 67 1.93 -21.28 20.65
C GLY A 67 1.43 -20.76 19.30
N MET A 68 0.58 -19.74 19.34
CA MET A 68 0.11 -18.97 18.20
C MET A 68 0.36 -17.50 18.50
N LEU A 69 1.25 -16.87 17.74
CA LEU A 69 1.53 -15.44 17.81
C LEU A 69 0.79 -14.75 16.66
N ASP A 70 -0.03 -13.76 17.01
CA ASP A 70 -0.94 -13.10 16.08
C ASP A 70 -0.99 -11.60 16.37
N PHE A 71 -0.74 -10.77 15.37
CA PHE A 71 -0.93 -9.32 15.49
C PHE A 71 -1.18 -8.67 14.13
N CYS A 72 -1.84 -7.51 14.14
CA CYS A 72 -2.00 -6.70 12.94
C CYS A 72 -0.97 -5.56 12.93
N LEU A 73 -0.35 -5.33 11.78
CA LEU A 73 0.58 -4.24 11.50
C LEU A 73 -0.14 -3.11 10.79
N GLN A 74 0.26 -1.87 11.06
CA GLN A 74 -0.22 -0.65 10.40
C GLN A 74 0.96 0.19 9.92
N ALA A 75 0.94 0.59 8.64
CA ALA A 75 1.91 1.53 8.07
C ALA A 75 1.67 2.97 8.53
N VAL A 76 2.75 3.67 8.88
CA VAL A 76 2.71 5.05 9.38
C VAL A 76 3.23 6.01 8.30
N PHE A 77 2.43 7.01 7.97
CA PHE A 77 2.69 7.97 6.89
C PHE A 77 2.71 9.41 7.39
N ALA A 78 3.71 10.20 6.96
CA ALA A 78 3.79 11.64 7.21
C ALA A 78 3.01 12.43 6.14
N MET A 79 1.68 12.29 6.13
CA MET A 79 0.80 12.85 5.07
C MET A 79 0.95 14.37 4.88
N GLN A 80 1.05 15.12 5.99
CA GLN A 80 1.14 16.59 5.93
C GLN A 80 2.46 17.06 5.33
N ASP A 81 3.58 16.49 5.76
CA ASP A 81 4.91 16.82 5.23
C ASP A 81 5.03 16.41 3.77
N GLY A 82 4.56 15.20 3.42
CA GLY A 82 4.51 14.73 2.04
C GLY A 82 3.71 15.66 1.13
N LEU A 83 2.53 16.13 1.59
CA LEU A 83 1.67 17.02 0.81
C LEU A 83 2.33 18.39 0.59
N ALA A 84 2.99 18.92 1.62
CA ALA A 84 3.74 20.17 1.51
C ALA A 84 4.89 20.07 0.51
N ILE A 85 5.65 18.95 0.53
CA ILE A 85 6.77 18.69 -0.40
C ILE A 85 6.28 18.65 -1.85
N VAL A 86 5.22 17.88 -2.14
CA VAL A 86 4.74 17.75 -3.53
C VAL A 86 4.15 19.07 -4.05
N ARG A 87 3.41 19.80 -3.22
CA ARG A 87 2.78 21.06 -3.63
C ARG A 87 3.73 22.23 -3.75
N ALA A 88 4.88 22.17 -3.09
CA ALA A 88 5.96 23.11 -3.34
C ALA A 88 6.52 22.97 -4.77
N LYS A 89 6.44 21.78 -5.37
CA LYS A 89 6.88 21.50 -6.76
C LYS A 89 5.75 21.66 -7.78
N GLN A 90 4.57 21.14 -7.48
CA GLN A 90 3.41 21.16 -8.37
C GLN A 90 2.17 21.61 -7.58
N PRO A 91 1.77 22.90 -7.70
CA PRO A 91 0.54 23.39 -7.09
C PRO A 91 -0.68 22.54 -7.48
N GLY A 92 -1.56 22.25 -6.52
CA GLY A 92 -2.75 21.42 -6.73
C GLY A 92 -2.50 19.91 -6.82
N ALA A 93 -1.25 19.44 -6.67
CA ALA A 93 -0.97 18.00 -6.60
C ALA A 93 -1.70 17.34 -5.40
N VAL A 94 -2.17 16.12 -5.63
CA VAL A 94 -2.80 15.25 -4.62
C VAL A 94 -1.86 14.14 -4.19
N LEU A 95 -2.05 13.62 -2.98
CA LEU A 95 -1.17 12.65 -2.36
C LEU A 95 -1.96 11.46 -1.80
N GLU A 96 -1.50 10.26 -2.13
CA GLU A 96 -2.02 8.98 -1.65
C GLU A 96 -0.95 8.20 -0.88
N GLN A 97 -1.39 7.26 -0.05
CA GLN A 97 -0.52 6.32 0.66
C GLN A 97 -0.09 5.17 -0.26
N ALA A 98 1.15 4.73 -0.12
CA ALA A 98 1.62 3.53 -0.80
C ALA A 98 0.82 2.29 -0.39
N VAL A 99 0.49 1.46 -1.36
CA VAL A 99 -0.22 0.19 -1.17
C VAL A 99 0.74 -0.96 -1.43
N PHE A 100 0.78 -1.91 -0.50
CA PHE A 100 1.61 -3.09 -0.59
C PHE A 100 0.76 -4.30 -0.93
N ARG A 101 1.25 -5.18 -1.82
CA ARG A 101 0.53 -6.44 -2.12
C ARG A 101 0.86 -7.55 -1.13
N GLY A 102 2.12 -7.60 -0.73
CA GLY A 102 2.62 -8.59 0.19
C GLY A 102 4.01 -8.24 0.67
N GLY A 103 4.55 -9.12 1.48
CA GLY A 103 5.84 -8.94 2.08
C GLY A 103 6.24 -10.11 2.96
N PHE A 104 7.33 -9.92 3.67
CA PHE A 104 7.75 -10.81 4.74
C PHE A 104 8.03 -10.01 5.99
N VAL A 105 7.71 -10.59 7.14
CA VAL A 105 8.16 -10.11 8.44
C VAL A 105 9.14 -11.12 9.01
N GLN A 106 10.29 -10.64 9.42
CA GLN A 106 11.27 -11.43 10.15
C GLN A 106 11.49 -10.82 11.53
N ILE A 107 11.39 -11.66 12.56
CA ILE A 107 11.75 -11.29 13.92
C ILE A 107 13.19 -11.76 14.14
N SER A 108 14.03 -10.88 14.66
CA SER A 108 15.43 -11.15 14.95
C SER A 108 15.74 -10.81 16.39
N PRO A 109 16.49 -11.66 17.12
CA PRO A 109 16.94 -11.32 18.45
C PRO A 109 17.97 -10.18 18.42
N MET A 110 17.94 -9.36 19.45
CA MET A 110 18.98 -8.40 19.77
C MET A 110 19.90 -9.04 20.82
N GLY A 111 21.04 -9.59 20.39
CA GLY A 111 22.05 -10.23 21.24
C GLY A 111 22.12 -11.75 21.10
N GLU A 112 22.80 -12.42 22.03
CA GLU A 112 23.02 -13.88 22.02
C GLU A 112 21.82 -14.67 22.56
N LEU A 113 20.65 -14.53 21.93
CA LEU A 113 19.55 -15.48 22.12
C LEU A 113 19.81 -16.70 21.24
N LYS A 114 20.22 -17.81 21.85
CA LYS A 114 20.38 -19.09 21.15
C LYS A 114 19.02 -19.60 20.65
N GLU A 115 18.96 -19.85 19.34
CA GLU A 115 18.04 -20.72 18.59
C GLU A 115 16.54 -20.73 18.95
N ALA A 116 15.90 -19.55 19.01
CA ALA A 116 14.45 -19.46 18.78
C ALA A 116 14.13 -19.59 17.27
N SER A 117 14.48 -20.72 16.67
CA SER A 117 14.51 -20.91 15.21
C SER A 117 13.14 -20.69 14.55
N GLN A 118 12.04 -21.10 15.19
CA GLN A 118 10.69 -20.87 14.67
C GLN A 118 10.22 -19.42 14.82
N LEU A 119 10.61 -18.74 15.91
CA LEU A 119 10.29 -17.31 16.08
C LEU A 119 11.00 -16.45 15.03
N CYS A 120 12.21 -16.84 14.63
CA CYS A 120 13.03 -16.09 13.68
C CYS A 120 12.79 -16.51 12.21
N ALA A 121 11.95 -17.51 11.99
CA ALA A 121 11.55 -17.93 10.66
C ALA A 121 10.76 -16.79 10.00
N PRO A 122 11.10 -16.40 8.74
CA PRO A 122 10.35 -15.37 8.07
C PRO A 122 8.91 -15.79 7.82
N VAL A 123 7.98 -14.88 8.09
CA VAL A 123 6.54 -15.09 7.89
C VAL A 123 6.10 -14.22 6.72
N ARG A 124 5.50 -14.84 5.71
CA ARG A 124 4.86 -14.11 4.62
C ARG A 124 3.65 -13.36 5.18
N ILE A 125 3.55 -12.08 4.87
CA ILE A 125 2.40 -11.24 5.20
C ILE A 125 1.78 -10.74 3.91
N ASN A 126 0.45 -10.66 3.89
CA ASN A 126 -0.30 -9.95 2.87
C ASN A 126 -1.08 -8.83 3.54
N PHE A 127 -1.28 -7.75 2.80
CA PHE A 127 -2.02 -6.61 3.31
C PHE A 127 -3.53 -6.86 3.12
N GLN A 128 -4.27 -6.80 4.22
CA GLN A 128 -5.72 -6.98 4.29
C GLN A 128 -6.48 -5.67 3.96
N GLY A 129 -5.81 -4.68 3.35
CA GLY A 129 -6.31 -3.32 3.24
C GLY A 129 -5.23 -2.32 2.87
N LEU A 130 -5.49 -1.05 3.16
CA LEU A 130 -4.56 0.04 2.87
C LEU A 130 -3.62 0.25 4.04
N GLY A 131 -2.56 -0.55 4.05
CA GLY A 131 -1.51 -0.44 5.06
C GLY A 131 -1.72 -1.30 6.31
N LEU A 132 -2.74 -2.16 6.34
CA LEU A 132 -2.90 -3.20 7.37
C LEU A 132 -2.43 -4.55 6.89
N ALA A 133 -1.59 -5.24 7.68
CA ALA A 133 -1.15 -6.60 7.39
C ALA A 133 -1.24 -7.47 8.64
N ARG A 134 -1.83 -8.66 8.53
CA ARG A 134 -1.85 -9.60 9.66
C ARG A 134 -0.61 -10.47 9.65
N PHE A 135 0.06 -10.52 10.79
CA PHE A 135 1.12 -11.46 11.08
C PHE A 135 0.55 -12.62 11.89
N PHE A 136 0.77 -13.84 11.42
CA PHE A 136 0.39 -15.04 12.15
C PHE A 136 1.51 -16.07 12.08
N SER A 137 1.99 -16.54 13.22
CA SER A 137 3.01 -17.56 13.32
C SER A 137 2.67 -18.62 14.35
N ARG A 138 2.84 -19.89 13.95
CA ARG A 138 2.79 -21.02 14.89
C ARG A 138 4.17 -21.22 15.46
N LEU A 139 4.24 -21.22 16.78
CA LEU A 139 5.48 -21.36 17.54
C LEU A 139 5.50 -22.71 18.26
N ASP A 140 6.68 -23.29 18.44
CA ASP A 140 6.89 -24.32 19.43
C ASP A 140 6.65 -23.75 20.84
N LEU A 141 6.44 -24.64 21.81
CA LEU A 141 6.13 -24.22 23.17
C LEU A 141 7.25 -23.37 23.79
N GLU A 142 8.52 -23.66 23.46
CA GLU A 142 9.66 -22.94 23.99
C GLU A 142 9.67 -21.48 23.50
N SER A 143 9.53 -21.27 22.20
CA SER A 143 9.42 -19.95 21.57
C SER A 143 8.20 -19.18 22.07
N ALA A 144 7.07 -19.86 22.28
CA ALA A 144 5.87 -19.23 22.84
C ALA A 144 6.08 -18.75 24.28
N LEU A 145 6.69 -19.59 25.12
CA LEU A 145 7.01 -19.23 26.51
C LEU A 145 8.08 -18.12 26.59
N LEU A 146 9.01 -18.11 25.64
CA LEU A 146 10.00 -17.05 25.49
C LEU A 146 9.32 -15.69 25.22
N VAL A 147 8.42 -15.63 24.24
CA VAL A 147 7.64 -14.42 23.95
C VAL A 147 6.82 -14.01 25.17
N LYS A 148 6.15 -14.96 25.85
CA LYS A 148 5.43 -14.68 27.10
C LYS A 148 6.33 -14.05 28.17
N GLY A 149 7.54 -14.56 28.36
CA GLY A 149 8.51 -14.01 29.29
C GLY A 149 8.94 -12.58 28.91
N MET A 150 9.18 -12.33 27.63
CA MET A 150 9.55 -11.00 27.11
C MET A 150 8.44 -9.96 27.27
N LEU A 151 7.17 -10.36 27.25
CA LEU A 151 6.05 -9.45 27.50
C LEU A 151 6.02 -8.91 28.94
N THR A 152 6.59 -9.65 29.89
CA THR A 152 6.69 -9.24 31.30
C THR A 152 8.04 -8.61 31.67
N ALA A 153 9.02 -8.62 30.76
CA ALA A 153 10.36 -8.12 31.02
C ALA A 153 10.53 -6.67 30.54
N ASP A 154 11.36 -5.89 31.25
CA ASP A 154 11.68 -4.50 30.91
C ASP A 154 12.69 -4.37 29.74
N SER A 155 13.26 -5.49 29.28
CA SER A 155 14.21 -5.50 28.15
C SER A 155 13.54 -5.94 26.86
N VAL A 156 13.89 -5.29 25.74
CA VAL A 156 13.42 -5.61 24.39
C VAL A 156 14.53 -6.34 23.62
N PRO A 157 14.65 -7.66 23.72
CA PRO A 157 15.67 -8.38 22.97
C PRO A 157 15.16 -8.78 21.57
N LEU A 158 14.12 -8.15 21.01
CA LEU A 158 13.60 -8.47 19.68
C LEU A 158 13.48 -7.23 18.80
N ARG A 159 13.86 -7.38 17.54
CA ARG A 159 13.58 -6.42 16.47
C ARG A 159 12.82 -7.15 15.36
N ALA A 160 11.76 -6.53 14.85
CA ALA A 160 11.11 -7.02 13.66
C ALA A 160 11.47 -6.14 12.46
N THR A 161 11.64 -6.78 11.31
CA THR A 161 11.86 -6.12 10.02
C THR A 161 10.80 -6.63 9.05
N ALA A 162 10.06 -5.71 8.44
CA ALA A 162 9.15 -6.00 7.35
C ALA A 162 9.77 -5.59 6.02
N HIS A 163 9.72 -6.48 5.03
CA HIS A 163 10.13 -6.24 3.66
C HIS A 163 8.89 -6.32 2.78
N LEU A 164 8.44 -5.17 2.25
CA LEU A 164 7.15 -5.00 1.60
C LEU A 164 7.33 -4.74 0.11
N GLU A 165 6.52 -5.36 -0.75
CA GLU A 165 6.56 -5.11 -2.19
C GLU A 165 5.62 -3.98 -2.60
N LEU A 166 6.22 -2.93 -3.16
CA LEU A 166 5.52 -1.84 -3.82
C LEU A 166 5.64 -1.97 -5.33
N TRP A 167 4.51 -1.96 -6.02
CA TRP A 167 4.47 -1.97 -7.47
C TRP A 167 4.55 -0.56 -8.04
N GLY A 168 5.28 -0.41 -9.13
CA GLY A 168 5.48 0.85 -9.83
C GLY A 168 6.01 0.64 -11.24
N VAL A 169 6.37 1.74 -11.91
CA VAL A 169 6.94 1.73 -13.26
C VAL A 169 8.45 1.87 -13.17
N ALA A 170 9.16 0.96 -13.84
CA ALA A 170 10.62 0.96 -13.91
C ALA A 170 11.16 2.28 -14.54
N PRO A 171 12.40 2.69 -14.23
CA PRO A 171 13.08 3.75 -14.95
C PRO A 171 13.15 3.44 -16.44
N ARG A 172 13.09 4.48 -17.28
CA ARG A 172 13.19 4.37 -18.74
C ARG A 172 14.49 4.99 -19.22
N LEU A 173 15.09 4.34 -20.21
CA LEU A 173 16.31 4.80 -20.88
C LEU A 173 16.14 4.64 -22.40
N PRO A 174 16.67 5.56 -23.23
CA PRO A 174 16.60 5.47 -24.69
C PRO A 174 17.62 4.45 -25.23
N LEU A 175 17.56 3.22 -24.72
CA LEU A 175 18.48 2.13 -25.00
C LEU A 175 17.70 0.86 -25.28
N GLN A 176 18.25 0.01 -26.14
CA GLN A 176 17.78 -1.35 -26.33
C GLN A 176 18.83 -2.35 -25.88
N VAL A 177 18.42 -3.45 -25.27
CA VAL A 177 19.32 -4.49 -24.78
C VAL A 177 18.94 -5.82 -25.41
N ARG A 178 19.87 -6.40 -26.18
CA ARG A 178 19.70 -7.67 -26.87
C ARG A 178 20.50 -8.77 -26.16
N PHE A 179 19.88 -9.91 -25.88
CA PHE A 179 20.54 -11.02 -25.19
C PHE A 179 19.88 -12.36 -25.50
N ASP A 180 20.60 -13.45 -25.20
CA ASP A 180 20.03 -14.80 -25.13
C ASP A 180 19.51 -15.07 -23.71
N PRO A 181 18.21 -15.35 -23.49
CA PRO A 181 17.65 -15.54 -22.16
C PRO A 181 18.36 -16.61 -21.32
N ALA A 182 18.74 -17.73 -21.94
CA ALA A 182 19.40 -18.83 -21.24
C ALA A 182 20.82 -18.44 -20.82
N GLN A 183 21.58 -17.75 -21.68
CA GLN A 183 22.92 -17.26 -21.34
C GLN A 183 22.87 -16.14 -20.29
N PHE A 184 21.92 -15.23 -20.42
CA PHE A 184 21.71 -14.13 -19.49
C PHE A 184 21.36 -14.65 -18.09
N LEU A 185 20.40 -15.57 -17.97
CA LEU A 185 20.04 -16.16 -16.68
C LEU A 185 21.18 -16.98 -16.06
N ARG A 186 21.96 -17.73 -16.86
CA ARG A 186 23.15 -18.42 -16.34
C ARG A 186 24.15 -17.45 -15.72
N PHE A 187 24.40 -16.32 -16.40
CA PHE A 187 25.26 -15.28 -15.85
C PHE A 187 24.73 -14.74 -14.52
N LEU A 188 23.42 -14.42 -14.45
CA LEU A 188 22.81 -13.94 -13.22
C LEU A 188 22.86 -14.97 -12.09
N LEU A 189 22.61 -16.25 -12.38
CA LEU A 189 22.71 -17.34 -11.40
C LEU A 189 24.15 -17.52 -10.87
N ILE A 190 25.18 -17.34 -11.71
CA ILE A 190 26.58 -17.34 -11.26
C ILE A 190 26.82 -16.19 -10.27
N LYS A 191 26.20 -15.02 -10.47
CA LYS A 191 26.31 -13.88 -9.56
C LYS A 191 25.51 -14.08 -8.27
N ALA A 192 24.35 -14.72 -8.34
CA ALA A 192 23.51 -15.03 -7.19
C ALA A 192 24.11 -16.09 -6.25
N GLY A 193 24.90 -17.02 -6.79
CA GLY A 193 25.51 -18.10 -6.02
C GLY A 193 24.53 -19.25 -5.73
N GLN A 194 24.82 -20.04 -4.69
CA GLN A 194 24.00 -21.22 -4.35
C GLN A 194 22.59 -20.80 -3.89
N GLY A 195 21.56 -21.37 -4.52
CA GLY A 195 20.16 -21.07 -4.23
C GLY A 195 19.52 -20.00 -5.11
N GLY A 196 20.28 -19.38 -6.04
CA GLY A 196 19.72 -18.47 -7.06
C GLY A 196 19.15 -17.15 -6.52
N GLY A 197 19.44 -16.81 -5.27
CA GLY A 197 19.01 -15.56 -4.63
C GLY A 197 20.06 -14.46 -4.74
N ILE A 198 19.67 -13.26 -5.18
CA ILE A 198 20.56 -12.09 -5.26
C ILE A 198 19.84 -10.85 -4.73
N SER A 199 20.51 -9.98 -3.97
CA SER A 199 19.86 -8.71 -3.58
C SER A 199 19.69 -7.81 -4.80
N ARG A 200 18.68 -6.93 -4.79
CA ARG A 200 18.46 -5.99 -5.90
C ARG A 200 19.67 -5.08 -6.14
N ALA A 201 20.35 -4.65 -5.07
CA ALA A 201 21.54 -3.80 -5.15
C ALA A 201 22.71 -4.53 -5.82
N GLU A 202 22.98 -5.79 -5.44
CA GLU A 202 24.02 -6.60 -6.08
C GLU A 202 23.69 -6.92 -7.54
N LEU A 203 22.41 -7.18 -7.85
CA LEU A 203 21.95 -7.39 -9.22
C LEU A 203 22.17 -6.13 -10.08
N ALA A 204 21.74 -4.96 -9.60
CA ALA A 204 21.92 -3.70 -10.29
C ALA A 204 23.41 -3.39 -10.51
N ALA A 205 24.24 -3.60 -9.49
CA ALA A 205 25.70 -3.44 -9.60
C ALA A 205 26.33 -4.40 -10.62
N ALA A 206 25.87 -5.66 -10.67
CA ALA A 206 26.35 -6.64 -11.64
C ALA A 206 25.95 -6.29 -13.09
N LEU A 207 24.78 -5.66 -13.27
CA LEU A 207 24.26 -5.24 -14.58
C LEU A 207 24.85 -3.91 -15.06
N ALA A 208 25.32 -3.05 -14.13
CA ALA A 208 25.95 -1.77 -14.45
C ALA A 208 27.36 -1.89 -15.06
N VAL A 209 27.95 -3.08 -15.06
CA VAL A 209 29.31 -3.31 -15.58
C VAL A 209 29.33 -3.21 -17.11
N THR A 210 30.35 -2.55 -17.65
CA THR A 210 30.62 -2.44 -19.10
C THR A 210 31.88 -3.22 -19.48
N SER A 211 31.75 -4.53 -19.69
CA SER A 211 32.82 -5.40 -20.19
C SER A 211 32.47 -6.03 -21.54
N GLY A 212 33.47 -6.39 -22.34
CA GLY A 212 33.26 -7.00 -23.67
C GLY A 212 32.64 -8.40 -23.66
N ASP A 213 32.76 -9.13 -22.54
CA ASP A 213 32.35 -10.55 -22.43
C ASP A 213 30.97 -10.75 -21.78
N LEU A 214 30.08 -9.75 -21.88
CA LEU A 214 28.74 -9.84 -21.30
C LEU A 214 27.79 -10.62 -22.22
N PRO A 215 26.84 -11.41 -21.66
CA PRO A 215 25.86 -12.15 -22.46
C PRO A 215 24.73 -11.27 -23.03
N TRP A 216 24.88 -9.94 -22.98
CA TRP A 216 23.98 -8.98 -23.58
C TRP A 216 24.76 -7.90 -24.34
N ARG A 217 24.09 -7.31 -25.32
CA ARG A 217 24.58 -6.18 -26.10
C ARG A 217 23.64 -5.00 -25.93
N VAL A 218 24.20 -3.85 -25.59
CA VAL A 218 23.45 -2.58 -25.56
C VAL A 218 23.49 -1.94 -26.94
N GLU A 219 22.34 -1.52 -27.42
CA GLU A 219 22.12 -0.79 -28.67
C GLU A 219 21.62 0.61 -28.33
N GLY A 220 22.30 1.63 -28.85
CA GLY A 220 22.09 3.03 -28.48
C GLY A 220 23.37 3.70 -28.00
N LYS A 221 23.30 5.00 -27.71
CA LYS A 221 24.43 5.77 -27.18
C LYS A 221 24.38 5.73 -25.65
N MET A 222 25.40 5.12 -25.04
CA MET A 222 25.59 5.15 -23.57
C MET A 222 26.16 6.48 -23.07
N ASP A 223 26.58 7.38 -23.97
CA ASP A 223 27.13 8.69 -23.62
C ASP A 223 26.14 9.49 -22.77
N GLY A 224 26.53 9.81 -21.54
CA GLY A 224 25.69 10.57 -20.59
C GLY A 224 24.64 9.75 -19.84
N VAL A 225 24.57 8.43 -20.05
CA VAL A 225 23.73 7.53 -19.23
C VAL A 225 24.48 7.17 -17.94
N ASP A 226 23.86 7.43 -16.79
CA ASP A 226 24.39 7.00 -15.50
C ASP A 226 24.39 5.45 -15.41
N PRO A 227 25.56 4.80 -15.21
CA PRO A 227 25.64 3.34 -15.06
C PRO A 227 24.75 2.79 -13.94
N THR A 228 24.55 3.56 -12.87
CA THR A 228 23.69 3.17 -11.74
C THR A 228 22.24 3.09 -12.19
N LEU A 229 21.77 4.10 -12.93
CA LEU A 229 20.42 4.14 -13.49
C LEU A 229 20.21 3.02 -14.51
N PHE A 230 21.22 2.71 -15.34
CA PHE A 230 21.19 1.56 -16.24
C PHE A 230 21.06 0.23 -15.49
N GLY A 231 21.89 0.03 -14.46
CA GLY A 231 21.82 -1.16 -13.60
C GLY A 231 20.46 -1.30 -12.91
N ASP A 232 19.91 -0.20 -12.39
CA ASP A 232 18.59 -0.16 -11.76
C ASP A 232 17.46 -0.49 -12.74
N CYS A 233 17.49 0.08 -13.95
CA CYS A 233 16.54 -0.20 -15.02
C CYS A 233 16.59 -1.69 -15.40
N MET A 234 17.77 -2.23 -15.66
CA MET A 234 17.94 -3.66 -15.99
C MET A 234 17.49 -4.58 -14.84
N ALA A 235 17.81 -4.25 -13.58
CA ALA A 235 17.39 -5.04 -12.42
C ALA A 235 15.86 -5.05 -12.26
N ASP A 236 15.20 -3.93 -12.52
CA ASP A 236 13.74 -3.81 -12.51
C ASP A 236 13.09 -4.64 -13.62
N HIS A 237 13.69 -4.70 -14.82
CA HIS A 237 13.26 -5.59 -15.91
C HIS A 237 13.46 -7.07 -15.57
N VAL A 238 14.55 -7.42 -14.89
CA VAL A 238 14.77 -8.79 -14.36
C VAL A 238 13.70 -9.15 -13.34
N ARG A 239 13.39 -8.28 -12.37
CA ARG A 239 12.29 -8.49 -11.41
C ARG A 239 10.94 -8.64 -12.09
N ALA A 240 10.67 -7.86 -13.13
CA ALA A 240 9.39 -7.87 -13.82
C ALA A 240 9.13 -9.19 -14.59
N ARG A 241 10.18 -9.84 -15.11
CA ARG A 241 10.03 -10.97 -16.06
C ARG A 241 10.58 -12.30 -15.58
N PHE A 242 11.64 -12.28 -14.77
CA PHE A 242 12.36 -13.50 -14.42
C PHE A 242 12.31 -13.80 -12.93
N ALA A 243 12.49 -12.81 -12.06
CA ALA A 243 12.67 -13.06 -10.64
C ALA A 243 11.38 -12.92 -9.82
N SER A 244 11.25 -13.75 -8.79
CA SER A 244 10.27 -13.58 -7.71
C SER A 244 10.92 -12.96 -6.48
N PHE A 245 10.10 -12.41 -5.60
CA PHE A 245 10.56 -11.86 -4.33
C PHE A 245 10.68 -12.95 -3.27
N GLY A 246 11.78 -12.94 -2.52
CA GLY A 246 12.01 -13.83 -1.39
C GLY A 246 12.90 -13.20 -0.34
N LEU A 247 13.23 -13.99 0.69
CA LEU A 247 14.19 -13.63 1.72
C LEU A 247 15.39 -14.56 1.69
N ALA A 248 16.55 -14.00 2.01
CA ALA A 248 17.74 -14.82 2.18
C ALA A 248 17.51 -15.82 3.34
N PRO A 249 17.92 -17.08 3.18
CA PRO A 249 17.63 -18.16 4.14
C PRO A 249 18.35 -18.01 5.49
N GLN A 250 19.24 -17.02 5.63
CA GLN A 250 19.98 -16.75 6.86
C GLN A 250 19.13 -15.94 7.85
N THR A 251 19.30 -16.15 9.15
CA THR A 251 18.64 -15.34 10.18
C THR A 251 19.08 -13.88 10.05
N GLY A 252 18.12 -12.96 9.91
CA GLY A 252 18.37 -11.55 9.59
C GLY A 252 18.76 -11.27 8.14
N GLY A 253 18.52 -12.23 7.23
CA GLY A 253 18.77 -12.09 5.81
C GLY A 253 17.88 -11.03 5.16
N GLY A 254 18.48 -10.21 4.29
CA GLY A 254 17.78 -9.16 3.55
C GLY A 254 16.88 -9.66 2.42
N PRO A 255 16.14 -8.73 1.76
CA PRO A 255 15.31 -9.03 0.62
C PRO A 255 16.14 -9.46 -0.59
N ILE A 256 15.72 -10.55 -1.24
CA ILE A 256 16.37 -11.09 -2.43
C ILE A 256 15.39 -11.25 -3.58
N LEU A 257 15.95 -11.26 -4.78
CA LEU A 257 15.35 -11.70 -6.01
C LEU A 257 15.72 -13.16 -6.24
N VAL A 258 14.73 -14.04 -6.25
CA VAL A 258 14.91 -15.45 -6.51
C VAL A 258 14.80 -15.68 -8.01
N LEU A 259 15.91 -16.08 -8.62
CA LEU A 259 15.98 -16.37 -10.04
C LEU A 259 15.55 -17.83 -10.31
N PRO A 260 14.80 -18.08 -11.40
CA PRO A 260 14.43 -19.42 -11.82
C PRO A 260 15.64 -20.18 -12.36
N ALA A 261 15.51 -21.50 -12.45
CA ALA A 261 16.52 -22.34 -13.08
C ALA A 261 16.67 -21.98 -14.58
N ALA A 262 17.91 -21.90 -15.06
CA ALA A 262 18.17 -21.46 -16.44
C ALA A 262 17.56 -22.40 -17.49
N GLU A 263 17.38 -23.68 -17.16
CA GLU A 263 16.82 -24.71 -18.03
C GLU A 263 15.33 -24.49 -18.33
N GLN A 264 14.64 -23.65 -17.55
CA GLN A 264 13.25 -23.28 -17.81
C GLN A 264 13.11 -22.36 -19.03
N PHE A 265 14.21 -21.81 -19.54
CA PHE A 265 14.24 -20.86 -20.65
C PHE A 265 15.05 -21.42 -21.82
N GLY A 266 14.49 -21.32 -23.03
CA GLY A 266 15.19 -21.67 -24.26
C GLY A 266 16.23 -20.61 -24.67
N SER A 267 17.21 -21.03 -25.47
CA SER A 267 18.11 -20.11 -26.18
C SER A 267 17.39 -19.40 -27.33
N GLY A 268 17.85 -18.20 -27.68
CA GLY A 268 17.26 -17.37 -28.72
C GLY A 268 17.71 -15.92 -28.64
N THR A 269 17.04 -15.04 -29.39
CA THR A 269 17.29 -13.60 -29.34
C THR A 269 16.12 -12.90 -28.68
N PHE A 270 16.40 -12.23 -27.56
CA PHE A 270 15.42 -11.41 -26.87
C PHE A 270 15.86 -9.93 -26.92
N LEU A 271 14.90 -9.03 -27.08
CA LEU A 271 15.12 -7.59 -27.12
C LEU A 271 14.32 -6.94 -25.99
N TRP A 272 15.02 -6.19 -25.13
CA TRP A 272 14.40 -5.21 -24.25
C TRP A 272 14.53 -3.84 -24.85
N ASP A 273 13.40 -3.15 -25.04
CA ASP A 273 13.40 -1.71 -25.20
C ASP A 273 13.24 -1.10 -23.81
N LEU A 274 14.28 -0.41 -23.33
CA LEU A 274 14.27 0.23 -22.02
C LEU A 274 13.52 1.57 -22.05
N ALA A 275 13.09 2.06 -23.21
CA ALA A 275 12.23 3.24 -23.32
C ALA A 275 10.76 2.90 -23.05
N GLU A 276 10.38 1.64 -23.23
CA GLU A 276 9.02 1.16 -22.96
C GLU A 276 8.79 1.03 -21.44
N PRO A 277 7.64 1.52 -20.93
CA PRO A 277 7.33 1.40 -19.52
C PRO A 277 7.07 -0.05 -19.12
N ALA A 278 7.70 -0.49 -18.02
CA ALA A 278 7.52 -1.82 -17.46
C ALA A 278 7.03 -1.74 -16.01
N ALA A 279 5.94 -2.44 -15.69
CA ALA A 279 5.52 -2.64 -14.30
C ALA A 279 6.52 -3.57 -13.59
N THR A 280 6.99 -3.15 -12.42
CA THR A 280 7.92 -3.91 -11.59
C THR A 280 7.62 -3.67 -10.11
N ALA A 281 8.20 -4.49 -9.24
CA ALA A 281 8.08 -4.33 -7.80
C ALA A 281 9.43 -3.95 -7.18
N ARG A 282 9.43 -3.00 -6.24
CA ARG A 282 10.59 -2.67 -5.40
C ARG A 282 10.25 -2.91 -3.94
N THR A 283 11.27 -3.28 -3.16
CA THR A 283 11.11 -3.56 -1.74
C THR A 283 11.22 -2.29 -0.90
N VAL A 284 10.26 -2.07 -0.01
CA VAL A 284 10.34 -1.10 1.09
C VAL A 284 10.64 -1.88 2.37
N THR A 285 11.70 -1.51 3.09
CA THR A 285 12.12 -2.18 4.32
C THR A 285 11.86 -1.28 5.53
N LEU A 286 11.11 -1.77 6.51
CA LEU A 286 10.72 -1.03 7.72
C LEU A 286 11.05 -1.85 8.96
N THR A 287 11.63 -1.23 9.97
CA THR A 287 11.94 -1.87 11.25
C THR A 287 11.03 -1.36 12.36
N PHE A 288 10.59 -2.25 13.25
CA PHE A 288 9.71 -1.91 14.37
C PHE A 288 9.95 -2.83 15.57
N ASP A 289 9.40 -2.46 16.73
CA ASP A 289 9.36 -3.30 17.93
C ASP A 289 8.05 -4.09 17.94
N PRO A 290 8.08 -5.42 17.74
CA PRO A 290 6.87 -6.23 17.61
C PRO A 290 6.10 -6.40 18.93
N LEU A 291 6.71 -6.05 20.06
CA LEU A 291 6.14 -6.25 21.39
C LEU A 291 5.80 -4.93 22.11
N ALA A 292 6.12 -3.76 21.53
CA ALA A 292 5.94 -2.46 22.19
C ALA A 292 4.49 -2.23 22.67
N SER A 293 3.52 -2.37 21.76
CA SER A 293 2.10 -2.17 22.08
C SER A 293 1.57 -3.20 23.08
N ALA A 294 2.01 -4.46 22.94
CA ALA A 294 1.63 -5.54 23.84
C ALA A 294 2.16 -5.30 25.27
N ARG A 295 3.42 -4.88 25.43
CA ARG A 295 3.98 -4.53 26.76
C ARG A 295 3.25 -3.37 27.41
N ALA A 296 2.86 -2.35 26.62
CA ALA A 296 2.05 -1.24 27.13
C ALA A 296 0.68 -1.74 27.68
N LEU A 297 0.04 -2.69 26.99
CA LEU A 297 -1.19 -3.32 27.47
C LEU A 297 -0.96 -4.18 28.72
N VAL A 298 0.12 -4.96 28.77
CA VAL A 298 0.48 -5.78 29.94
C VAL A 298 0.73 -4.90 31.16
N ALA A 299 1.42 -3.77 31.00
CA ALA A 299 1.65 -2.81 32.09
C ALA A 299 0.34 -2.19 32.62
N ALA A 300 -0.65 -1.98 31.75
CA ALA A 300 -1.92 -1.37 32.11
C ALA A 300 -2.98 -2.37 32.64
N HIS A 301 -3.04 -3.59 32.11
CA HIS A 301 -4.14 -4.54 32.33
C HIS A 301 -3.69 -5.95 32.74
N GLY A 302 -2.39 -6.20 32.86
CA GLY A 302 -1.81 -7.50 33.16
C GLY A 302 -1.63 -8.42 31.95
N ILE A 303 -0.94 -9.54 32.14
CA ILE A 303 -0.51 -10.44 31.05
C ILE A 303 -1.68 -11.12 30.30
N GLU A 304 -2.78 -11.39 31.01
CA GLU A 304 -3.97 -12.07 30.45
C GLU A 304 -4.72 -11.19 29.43
N ALA A 305 -4.40 -9.89 29.33
CA ALA A 305 -4.95 -9.02 28.30
C ALA A 305 -4.46 -9.36 26.89
N VAL A 306 -3.30 -10.02 26.79
CA VAL A 306 -2.66 -10.37 25.51
C VAL A 306 -2.33 -11.85 25.38
N VAL A 307 -2.26 -12.60 26.48
CA VAL A 307 -1.98 -14.05 26.48
C VAL A 307 -3.23 -14.85 26.86
N SER A 308 -3.53 -15.90 26.10
CA SER A 308 -4.51 -16.93 26.48
C SER A 308 -3.83 -18.30 26.62
N THR A 309 -4.43 -19.21 27.40
CA THR A 309 -3.99 -20.60 27.48
C THR A 309 -5.17 -21.54 27.31
N ASP A 310 -5.12 -22.38 26.27
CA ASP A 310 -6.18 -23.31 25.92
C ASP A 310 -5.74 -24.76 26.14
N THR A 311 -6.67 -25.60 26.62
CA THR A 311 -6.43 -27.05 26.79
C THR A 311 -7.31 -27.84 25.83
N VAL A 312 -6.69 -28.68 24.98
CA VAL A 312 -7.39 -29.45 23.94
C VAL A 312 -7.54 -30.92 24.32
N ARG A 313 -8.74 -31.48 24.08
CA ARG A 313 -9.04 -32.91 24.28
C ARG A 313 -8.35 -33.79 23.22
N ARG A 314 -8.11 -35.04 23.59
CA ARG A 314 -7.45 -36.07 22.75
C ARG A 314 -8.12 -36.25 21.37
N LEU A 315 -7.32 -36.25 20.29
CA LEU A 315 -7.74 -36.70 18.96
C LEU A 315 -7.68 -38.24 18.84
N GLN A 316 -8.71 -38.86 18.25
CA GLN A 316 -8.73 -40.30 17.98
C GLN A 316 -7.75 -40.68 16.85
N THR A 317 -7.06 -41.81 16.98
CA THR A 317 -6.09 -42.33 16.00
C THR A 317 -6.76 -42.63 14.65
N GLY A 318 -6.25 -42.05 13.55
CA GLY A 318 -6.76 -42.26 12.18
C GLY A 318 -7.30 -41.00 11.48
N PHE A 319 -7.36 -39.87 12.19
CA PHE A 319 -7.73 -38.57 11.62
C PHE A 319 -6.52 -37.64 11.57
N VAL A 320 -6.34 -36.97 10.44
CA VAL A 320 -5.41 -35.85 10.27
C VAL A 320 -6.23 -34.56 10.25
N SER A 321 -5.84 -33.58 11.05
CA SER A 321 -6.43 -32.25 11.02
C SER A 321 -5.69 -31.41 10.00
N LEU A 322 -6.41 -30.91 9.01
CA LEU A 322 -5.91 -29.92 8.06
C LEU A 322 -6.36 -28.53 8.53
N SER A 323 -5.40 -27.66 8.84
CA SER A 323 -5.63 -26.25 9.14
C SER A 323 -5.72 -25.46 7.85
N VAL A 324 -6.77 -24.66 7.70
CA VAL A 324 -6.93 -23.70 6.61
C VAL A 324 -6.93 -22.30 7.21
N ALA A 325 -6.11 -21.41 6.67
CA ALA A 325 -6.15 -19.99 6.97
C ALA A 325 -6.09 -19.21 5.67
N ALA A 326 -6.83 -18.11 5.57
CA ALA A 326 -6.76 -17.19 4.46
C ALA A 326 -6.52 -15.78 4.96
N ASN A 327 -5.59 -15.07 4.34
CA ASN A 327 -5.28 -13.70 4.73
C ASN A 327 -6.13 -12.72 3.91
N LEU A 328 -7.44 -12.68 4.20
CA LEU A 328 -8.41 -11.93 3.40
C LEU A 328 -8.72 -10.56 4.02
N PRO A 329 -9.00 -9.55 3.18
CA PRO A 329 -9.45 -8.25 3.66
C PRO A 329 -10.83 -8.35 4.31
N ALA A 330 -11.01 -7.62 5.42
CA ALA A 330 -12.25 -7.63 6.20
C ALA A 330 -13.37 -6.81 5.52
N GLN A 331 -14.60 -6.93 6.06
CA GLN A 331 -15.77 -6.11 5.67
C GLN A 331 -16.11 -6.17 4.17
N ARG A 332 -16.11 -7.39 3.63
CA ARG A 332 -16.34 -7.74 2.23
C ARG A 332 -17.80 -7.47 1.82
N GLN A 333 -18.02 -6.49 0.96
CA GLN A 333 -19.35 -6.12 0.46
C GLN A 333 -19.80 -7.10 -0.64
N GLY A 334 -21.08 -7.47 -0.61
CA GLY A 334 -21.68 -8.37 -1.59
C GLY A 334 -21.28 -9.84 -1.47
N ILE A 335 -20.32 -10.20 -0.62
CA ILE A 335 -19.93 -11.61 -0.43
C ILE A 335 -20.82 -12.26 0.63
N LEU A 336 -21.64 -13.23 0.22
CA LEU A 336 -22.51 -13.99 1.11
C LEU A 336 -21.79 -15.16 1.78
N SER A 337 -20.86 -15.79 1.05
CA SER A 337 -20.09 -16.94 1.53
C SER A 337 -18.84 -17.08 0.69
N LEU A 338 -17.73 -17.49 1.29
CA LEU A 338 -16.53 -17.90 0.57
C LEU A 338 -15.78 -18.96 1.35
N GLY A 339 -14.98 -19.74 0.65
CA GLY A 339 -14.16 -20.73 1.32
C GLY A 339 -13.40 -21.62 0.36
N VAL A 340 -13.04 -22.80 0.84
CA VAL A 340 -12.26 -23.78 0.09
C VAL A 340 -12.87 -25.17 0.20
N THR A 341 -12.87 -25.88 -0.92
CA THR A 341 -13.18 -27.31 -0.98
C THR A 341 -11.89 -28.09 -1.23
N VAL A 342 -11.58 -29.02 -0.34
CA VAL A 342 -10.43 -29.92 -0.42
C VAL A 342 -10.89 -31.31 -0.88
N LYS A 343 -10.14 -31.87 -1.83
CA LYS A 343 -10.36 -33.19 -2.43
C LYS A 343 -9.14 -34.07 -2.21
N VAL A 344 -9.30 -35.16 -1.46
CA VAL A 344 -8.24 -36.17 -1.29
C VAL A 344 -8.53 -37.34 -2.24
N PRO A 345 -7.68 -37.61 -3.25
CA PRO A 345 -7.95 -38.63 -4.28
C PRO A 345 -8.01 -40.03 -3.66
N PRO A 346 -8.72 -41.01 -4.23
CA PRO A 346 -8.73 -42.40 -3.73
C PRO A 346 -7.33 -43.02 -3.64
N LYS A 347 -7.10 -43.89 -2.66
CA LYS A 347 -5.87 -44.68 -2.50
C LYS A 347 -6.19 -46.17 -2.32
N LEU A 348 -6.19 -46.91 -3.42
CA LEU A 348 -6.52 -48.34 -3.41
C LEU A 348 -5.39 -49.20 -2.80
N PRO A 349 -5.69 -50.31 -2.08
CA PRO A 349 -7.04 -50.79 -1.70
C PRO A 349 -7.59 -50.12 -0.42
N PHE A 350 -6.79 -49.34 0.30
CA PHE A 350 -7.07 -48.92 1.68
C PHE A 350 -8.18 -47.85 1.81
N ARG A 351 -8.33 -46.98 0.81
CA ARG A 351 -9.33 -45.90 0.78
C ARG A 351 -9.87 -45.75 -0.66
N PRO A 352 -10.87 -46.54 -1.06
CA PRO A 352 -11.41 -46.51 -2.43
C PRO A 352 -12.25 -45.26 -2.75
N GLN A 353 -12.68 -44.51 -1.74
CA GLN A 353 -13.48 -43.30 -1.90
C GLN A 353 -12.63 -42.03 -1.81
N GLN A 354 -12.97 -41.05 -2.65
CA GLN A 354 -12.45 -39.69 -2.55
C GLN A 354 -13.05 -39.00 -1.33
N ILE A 355 -12.23 -38.23 -0.60
CA ILE A 355 -12.73 -37.35 0.48
C ILE A 355 -12.99 -35.98 -0.12
N ASN A 356 -14.19 -35.45 0.08
CA ASN A 356 -14.54 -34.07 -0.23
C ASN A 356 -14.96 -33.37 1.06
N ARG A 357 -14.26 -32.28 1.40
CA ARG A 357 -14.56 -31.45 2.58
C ARG A 357 -14.51 -29.99 2.19
N THR A 358 -15.46 -29.23 2.70
CA THR A 358 -15.56 -27.79 2.48
C THR A 358 -15.45 -27.07 3.81
N VAL A 359 -14.67 -26.01 3.84
CA VAL A 359 -14.58 -25.07 4.96
C VAL A 359 -14.98 -23.70 4.43
N GLU A 360 -15.96 -23.09 5.08
CA GLU A 360 -16.31 -21.69 4.87
C GLU A 360 -15.41 -20.82 5.76
N LEU A 361 -14.92 -19.72 5.21
CA LEU A 361 -14.01 -18.81 5.88
C LEU A 361 -14.77 -17.57 6.33
N GLN A 362 -14.97 -17.48 7.64
CA GLN A 362 -15.67 -16.37 8.27
C GLN A 362 -14.64 -15.38 8.84
N GLY A 363 -14.79 -14.11 8.46
CA GLY A 363 -14.00 -13.04 9.05
C GLY A 363 -14.33 -12.85 10.54
N PRO A 364 -13.40 -12.34 11.36
CA PRO A 364 -12.12 -11.74 10.96
C PRO A 364 -10.94 -12.71 10.90
N SER A 365 -11.09 -13.96 11.36
CA SER A 365 -9.98 -14.91 11.39
C SER A 365 -9.74 -15.60 10.05
N ASP A 366 -10.81 -15.72 9.23
CA ASP A 366 -10.77 -16.35 7.91
C ASP A 366 -10.02 -17.70 7.94
N SER A 367 -10.31 -18.49 8.97
CA SER A 367 -9.62 -19.73 9.30
C SER A 367 -10.61 -20.84 9.63
N GLY A 368 -10.22 -22.10 9.41
CA GLY A 368 -10.98 -23.25 9.83
C GLY A 368 -10.16 -24.53 9.85
N PHE A 369 -10.76 -25.60 10.38
CA PHE A 369 -10.13 -26.91 10.42
C PHE A 369 -11.04 -27.94 9.79
N MET A 370 -10.45 -28.92 9.11
CA MET A 370 -11.17 -30.11 8.66
C MET A 370 -10.47 -31.37 9.13
N LEU A 371 -11.26 -32.37 9.50
CA LEU A 371 -10.77 -33.69 9.88
C LEU A 371 -10.86 -34.61 8.67
N LEU A 372 -9.70 -35.15 8.26
CA LEU A 372 -9.54 -36.04 7.13
C LEU A 372 -9.17 -37.43 7.64
N GLN A 373 -9.90 -38.45 7.22
CA GLN A 373 -9.62 -39.83 7.59
C GLN A 373 -8.71 -40.47 6.54
N LEU A 374 -7.43 -40.64 6.88
CA LEU A 374 -6.42 -41.21 5.98
C LEU A 374 -6.04 -42.65 6.40
N ALA A 375 -5.49 -43.43 5.48
CA ALA A 375 -4.91 -44.73 5.79
C ALA A 375 -3.65 -44.57 6.67
N PRO A 376 -3.27 -45.59 7.46
CA PRO A 376 -2.04 -45.53 8.26
C PRO A 376 -0.81 -45.19 7.39
N ALA A 377 -0.01 -44.22 7.84
CA ALA A 377 1.17 -43.70 7.14
C ALA A 377 0.91 -43.12 5.73
N GLU A 378 -0.34 -42.82 5.39
CA GLU A 378 -0.65 -42.07 4.17
C GLU A 378 -0.25 -40.60 4.32
N LYS A 379 0.58 -40.11 3.38
CA LYS A 379 0.88 -38.68 3.26
C LYS A 379 -0.38 -37.90 2.89
N LEU A 380 -0.56 -36.73 3.50
CA LEU A 380 -1.68 -35.85 3.19
C LEU A 380 -1.39 -35.07 1.89
N ALA A 381 -1.75 -35.67 0.76
CA ALA A 381 -1.72 -35.04 -0.55
C ALA A 381 -3.16 -34.87 -1.07
N TYR A 382 -3.49 -33.67 -1.53
CA TYR A 382 -4.85 -33.31 -1.95
C TYR A 382 -4.84 -32.24 -3.05
N SER A 383 -6.01 -31.98 -3.64
CA SER A 383 -6.24 -30.78 -4.42
C SER A 383 -7.26 -29.89 -3.72
N TYR A 384 -7.19 -28.58 -3.94
CA TYR A 384 -8.12 -27.62 -3.37
C TYR A 384 -8.70 -26.70 -4.45
N LYS A 385 -9.92 -26.23 -4.22
CA LYS A 385 -10.62 -25.27 -5.07
C LYS A 385 -11.33 -24.24 -4.19
N THR A 386 -11.02 -22.96 -4.36
CA THR A 386 -11.72 -21.87 -3.68
C THR A 386 -13.08 -21.59 -4.32
N PHE A 387 -14.01 -21.07 -3.54
CA PHE A 387 -15.32 -20.65 -4.05
C PHE A 387 -15.77 -19.35 -3.40
N VAL A 388 -16.62 -18.59 -4.10
CA VAL A 388 -17.29 -17.40 -3.58
C VAL A 388 -18.74 -17.36 -4.07
N ILE A 389 -19.65 -16.99 -3.17
CA ILE A 389 -21.03 -16.64 -3.48
C ILE A 389 -21.13 -15.12 -3.40
N LEU A 390 -21.23 -14.47 -4.56
CA LEU A 390 -21.32 -13.01 -4.69
C LEU A 390 -22.78 -12.60 -4.97
N GLN A 391 -23.22 -11.51 -4.34
CA GLN A 391 -24.47 -10.82 -4.57
C GLN A 391 -24.18 -9.40 -5.01
N ASP A 392 -24.62 -9.05 -6.21
CA ASP A 392 -24.52 -7.71 -6.79
C ASP A 392 -25.88 -7.24 -7.35
N SER A 393 -25.88 -6.10 -8.05
CA SER A 393 -27.10 -5.57 -8.67
C SER A 393 -27.69 -6.47 -9.78
N ALA A 394 -26.93 -7.43 -10.33
CA ALA A 394 -27.41 -8.38 -11.33
C ALA A 394 -27.97 -9.68 -10.71
N GLY A 395 -27.65 -9.98 -9.45
CA GLY A 395 -28.22 -11.08 -8.68
C GLY A 395 -27.18 -11.84 -7.86
N THR A 396 -27.51 -13.06 -7.46
CA THR A 396 -26.60 -13.95 -6.73
C THR A 396 -25.97 -14.96 -7.67
N HIS A 397 -24.65 -15.08 -7.66
CA HIS A 397 -23.90 -16.01 -8.50
C HIS A 397 -22.74 -16.66 -7.74
N ARG A 398 -22.40 -17.89 -8.12
CA ARG A 398 -21.30 -18.67 -7.55
C ARG A 398 -20.11 -18.66 -8.50
N LEU A 399 -18.96 -18.27 -7.98
CA LEU A 399 -17.67 -18.27 -8.66
C LEU A 399 -16.78 -19.34 -8.04
N GLU A 400 -15.97 -20.00 -8.85
CA GLU A 400 -15.02 -21.02 -8.39
C GLU A 400 -13.64 -20.76 -8.96
N GLY A 401 -12.59 -20.97 -8.15
CA GLY A 401 -11.19 -20.87 -8.56
C GLY A 401 -10.70 -22.07 -9.35
N GLU A 402 -9.39 -22.16 -9.54
CA GLU A 402 -8.75 -23.32 -10.19
C GLU A 402 -8.56 -24.49 -9.21
N ASP A 403 -8.35 -25.70 -9.72
CA ASP A 403 -8.06 -26.88 -8.90
C ASP A 403 -6.52 -27.00 -8.74
N THR A 404 -6.03 -26.78 -7.52
CA THR A 404 -4.59 -26.67 -7.23
C THR A 404 -4.13 -27.82 -6.34
N ALA A 405 -3.05 -28.50 -6.71
CA ALA A 405 -2.47 -29.58 -5.92
C ALA A 405 -1.66 -29.05 -4.72
N HIS A 406 -1.74 -29.73 -3.58
CA HIS A 406 -1.04 -29.37 -2.34
C HIS A 406 -0.70 -30.60 -1.49
N GLU A 407 0.28 -30.47 -0.59
CA GLU A 407 0.67 -31.49 0.38
C GLU A 407 0.89 -30.84 1.75
N GLY A 408 0.54 -31.54 2.82
CA GLY A 408 0.76 -31.11 4.21
C GLY A 408 -0.51 -30.85 4.99
N ASP A 409 -0.38 -30.56 6.29
CA ASP A 409 -1.49 -30.34 7.22
C ASP A 409 -1.85 -28.85 7.41
N LYS A 410 -1.26 -27.98 6.59
CA LYS A 410 -1.52 -26.53 6.57
C LYS A 410 -1.76 -26.04 5.15
N LEU A 411 -2.87 -25.33 4.96
CA LEU A 411 -3.23 -24.61 3.75
C LEU A 411 -3.35 -23.12 4.08
N ASP A 412 -2.40 -22.32 3.58
CA ASP A 412 -2.46 -20.86 3.66
C ASP A 412 -2.92 -20.31 2.30
N LEU A 413 -4.05 -19.63 2.28
CA LEU A 413 -4.66 -19.04 1.08
C LEU A 413 -4.41 -17.53 1.05
N ASP A 414 -4.15 -17.02 -0.16
CA ASP A 414 -3.99 -15.61 -0.48
C ASP A 414 -5.25 -15.05 -1.18
N THR A 415 -5.34 -13.73 -1.31
CA THR A 415 -6.41 -13.09 -2.11
C THR A 415 -6.40 -13.57 -3.56
N ASP A 416 -5.20 -13.87 -4.07
CA ASP A 416 -5.00 -14.33 -5.44
C ASP A 416 -5.47 -15.78 -5.68
N ASP A 417 -5.76 -16.55 -4.63
CA ASP A 417 -6.35 -17.89 -4.77
C ASP A 417 -7.87 -17.86 -5.05
N PHE A 418 -8.54 -16.73 -4.86
CA PHE A 418 -9.99 -16.59 -5.04
C PHE A 418 -10.36 -16.08 -6.44
N PRO A 419 -11.52 -16.46 -7.00
CA PRO A 419 -11.98 -16.01 -8.32
C PRO A 419 -12.44 -14.53 -8.36
N LEU A 420 -11.93 -13.70 -7.45
CA LEU A 420 -12.27 -12.29 -7.28
C LEU A 420 -11.00 -11.45 -7.23
N THR A 421 -11.17 -10.16 -7.49
CA THR A 421 -10.26 -9.09 -7.10
C THR A 421 -10.89 -8.37 -5.91
N PHE A 422 -10.20 -8.36 -4.78
CA PHE A 422 -10.60 -7.59 -3.60
C PHE A 422 -10.05 -6.17 -3.69
N ILE A 423 -10.89 -5.18 -3.44
CA ILE A 423 -10.57 -3.77 -3.58
C ILE A 423 -10.92 -3.05 -2.28
N PRO A 424 -9.97 -2.99 -1.33
CA PRO A 424 -10.16 -2.25 -0.09
C PRO A 424 -10.32 -0.75 -0.35
N VAL A 425 -11.33 -0.15 0.25
CA VAL A 425 -11.58 1.29 0.23
C VAL A 425 -11.66 1.77 1.66
N GLU A 426 -10.82 2.74 1.99
CA GLU A 426 -10.74 3.32 3.34
C GLU A 426 -10.86 4.84 3.25
N ALA A 427 -11.46 5.45 4.26
CA ALA A 427 -11.53 6.90 4.40
C ALA A 427 -11.04 7.32 5.80
N SER A 428 -10.28 8.41 5.85
CA SER A 428 -9.79 8.95 7.11
C SER A 428 -10.93 9.49 7.97
N ASP A 429 -10.78 9.41 9.29
CA ASP A 429 -11.73 10.00 10.23
C ASP A 429 -11.92 11.50 9.98
N ARG A 430 -10.87 12.20 9.54
CA ARG A 430 -10.92 13.64 9.22
C ARG A 430 -11.78 13.92 7.99
N LEU A 431 -11.71 13.08 6.96
CA LEU A 431 -12.56 13.21 5.77
C LEU A 431 -14.03 12.93 6.12
N LEU A 432 -14.27 11.87 6.89
CA LEU A 432 -15.62 11.46 7.32
C LEU A 432 -16.25 12.46 8.31
N ALA A 433 -15.43 13.19 9.08
CA ALA A 433 -15.87 14.31 9.89
C ALA A 433 -16.22 15.55 9.05
N ALA A 434 -15.58 15.74 7.89
CA ALA A 434 -15.82 16.88 7.01
C ALA A 434 -17.09 16.70 6.15
N GLY A 435 -17.45 15.46 5.81
CA GLY A 435 -18.60 15.19 4.96
C GLY A 435 -18.98 13.72 4.82
N ALA A 436 -20.18 13.49 4.27
CA ALA A 436 -20.66 12.15 3.95
C ALA A 436 -20.04 11.67 2.64
N LEU A 437 -19.45 10.47 2.65
CA LEU A 437 -18.77 9.86 1.52
C LEU A 437 -19.58 8.71 0.93
N THR A 438 -19.87 8.82 -0.37
CA THR A 438 -20.52 7.78 -1.17
C THR A 438 -19.54 7.29 -2.24
N CYS A 439 -19.44 5.98 -2.40
CA CYS A 439 -18.66 5.32 -3.43
C CYS A 439 -19.60 4.57 -4.39
N THR A 440 -19.39 4.77 -5.70
CA THR A 440 -20.06 4.01 -6.75
C THR A 440 -19.04 3.15 -7.46
N GLN A 441 -19.27 1.84 -7.48
CA GLN A 441 -18.49 0.86 -8.20
C GLN A 441 -19.24 0.46 -9.47
N ARG A 442 -18.55 0.47 -10.61
CA ARG A 442 -19.08 -0.02 -11.89
C ARG A 442 -18.14 -1.04 -12.50
N TYR A 443 -18.66 -2.19 -12.90
CA TYR A 443 -17.96 -3.18 -13.72
C TYR A 443 -18.96 -3.86 -14.65
N ASP A 444 -18.57 -4.11 -15.88
CA ASP A 444 -19.46 -4.68 -16.91
C ASP A 444 -20.79 -3.90 -17.00
N ALA A 445 -21.93 -4.55 -16.70
CA ALA A 445 -23.26 -3.93 -16.62
C ALA A 445 -23.76 -3.73 -15.17
N VAL A 446 -22.91 -3.98 -14.18
CA VAL A 446 -23.23 -3.91 -12.75
C VAL A 446 -22.85 -2.53 -12.21
N GLN A 447 -23.75 -1.95 -11.40
CA GLN A 447 -23.50 -0.73 -10.65
C GLN A 447 -23.95 -0.91 -9.22
N ASN A 448 -23.01 -0.79 -8.28
CA ASN A 448 -23.28 -0.85 -6.85
C ASN A 448 -22.87 0.48 -6.20
N THR A 449 -23.60 0.88 -5.16
CA THR A 449 -23.32 2.10 -4.40
C THR A 449 -23.24 1.79 -2.93
N PHE A 450 -22.21 2.32 -2.28
CA PHE A 450 -21.87 2.09 -0.88
C PHE A 450 -21.56 3.43 -0.21
N SER A 451 -21.63 3.47 1.12
CA SER A 451 -21.25 4.65 1.90
C SER A 451 -20.22 4.27 2.95
N LEU A 452 -19.26 5.16 3.15
CA LEU A 452 -18.33 5.10 4.28
C LEU A 452 -18.79 6.08 5.35
N THR A 453 -18.74 5.64 6.61
CA THR A 453 -19.22 6.39 7.77
C THR A 453 -18.19 6.34 8.89
N PRO A 454 -18.23 7.24 9.88
CA PRO A 454 -17.31 7.14 11.03
C PRO A 454 -17.36 5.78 11.75
N SER A 455 -18.52 5.11 11.78
CA SER A 455 -18.67 3.74 12.33
C SER A 455 -18.19 2.63 11.39
N GLN A 456 -18.10 2.91 10.10
CA GLN A 456 -17.64 1.99 9.07
C GLN A 456 -16.74 2.76 8.07
N PRO A 457 -15.51 3.12 8.49
CA PRO A 457 -14.62 3.97 7.69
C PRO A 457 -13.87 3.18 6.61
N ARG A 458 -14.06 1.85 6.60
CA ARG A 458 -13.47 0.92 5.64
C ARG A 458 -14.51 -0.02 5.09
N LEU A 459 -14.29 -0.51 3.88
CA LEU A 459 -15.02 -1.64 3.30
C LEU A 459 -14.13 -2.29 2.24
N THR A 460 -14.44 -3.54 1.90
CA THR A 460 -13.78 -4.20 0.78
C THR A 460 -14.80 -4.49 -0.30
N LEU A 461 -14.59 -3.89 -1.47
CA LEU A 461 -15.37 -4.22 -2.66
C LEU A 461 -14.82 -5.49 -3.31
N ALA A 462 -15.70 -6.24 -3.96
CA ALA A 462 -15.33 -7.45 -4.69
C ALA A 462 -15.74 -7.32 -6.14
N VAL A 463 -14.85 -7.75 -7.05
CA VAL A 463 -15.10 -7.76 -8.50
C VAL A 463 -14.70 -9.13 -9.03
N PRO A 464 -15.50 -9.76 -9.92
CA PRO A 464 -15.06 -10.95 -10.66
C PRO A 464 -13.67 -10.76 -11.31
N ARG A 465 -12.81 -11.76 -11.16
CA ARG A 465 -11.46 -11.68 -11.73
C ARG A 465 -11.54 -11.54 -13.25
N GLY A 466 -10.83 -10.55 -13.79
CA GLY A 466 -10.78 -10.26 -15.23
C GLY A 466 -11.75 -9.16 -15.69
N SER A 467 -12.72 -8.75 -14.86
CA SER A 467 -13.56 -7.58 -15.18
C SER A 467 -12.79 -6.28 -15.00
N SER A 468 -13.05 -5.31 -15.88
CA SER A 468 -12.57 -3.94 -15.72
C SER A 468 -13.57 -3.18 -14.86
N ALA A 469 -13.11 -2.69 -13.71
CA ALA A 469 -13.94 -1.98 -12.75
C ALA A 469 -13.46 -0.53 -12.57
N THR A 470 -14.41 0.36 -12.29
CA THR A 470 -14.15 1.77 -11.98
C THR A 470 -14.81 2.18 -10.67
N LEU A 471 -14.21 3.16 -10.00
CA LEU A 471 -14.71 3.77 -8.77
C LEU A 471 -14.95 5.26 -9.00
N GLU A 472 -16.08 5.75 -8.48
CA GLU A 472 -16.43 7.17 -8.42
C GLU A 472 -16.80 7.50 -6.97
N PHE A 473 -16.32 8.62 -6.45
CA PHE A 473 -16.58 9.06 -5.08
C PHE A 473 -17.24 10.42 -5.09
N GLU A 474 -18.26 10.58 -4.25
CA GLU A 474 -18.87 11.86 -3.95
C GLU A 474 -18.74 12.13 -2.45
N VAL A 475 -18.16 13.28 -2.10
CA VAL A 475 -18.11 13.77 -0.72
C VAL A 475 -18.99 15.00 -0.62
N ARG A 476 -20.01 14.92 0.23
CA ARG A 476 -20.94 16.02 0.47
C ARG A 476 -20.62 16.65 1.83
N SER A 477 -20.46 17.98 1.85
CA SER A 477 -20.21 18.73 3.09
C SER A 477 -21.30 18.49 4.14
N ALA A 478 -20.97 18.68 5.42
CA ALA A 478 -21.90 18.47 6.53
C ALA A 478 -23.20 19.31 6.41
N ASP A 479 -23.10 20.52 5.87
CA ASP A 479 -24.23 21.42 5.58
C ASP A 479 -24.99 21.08 4.27
N ARG A 480 -24.46 20.12 3.50
CA ARG A 480 -24.97 19.67 2.19
C ARG A 480 -24.93 20.70 1.07
N ALA A 481 -24.28 21.83 1.27
CA ALA A 481 -24.20 22.90 0.27
C ALA A 481 -23.15 22.62 -0.82
N HIS A 482 -22.12 21.83 -0.51
CA HIS A 482 -21.00 21.56 -1.41
C HIS A 482 -20.84 20.06 -1.67
N VAL A 483 -20.47 19.71 -2.90
CA VAL A 483 -20.18 18.34 -3.33
C VAL A 483 -18.84 18.33 -4.04
N LEU A 484 -17.93 17.49 -3.56
CA LEU A 484 -16.67 17.16 -4.22
C LEU A 484 -16.82 15.81 -4.91
N LYS A 485 -16.24 15.70 -6.11
CA LYS A 485 -16.25 14.47 -6.89
C LYS A 485 -14.83 14.02 -7.18
N LEU A 486 -14.61 12.71 -7.13
CA LEU A 486 -13.36 12.09 -7.48
C LEU A 486 -13.62 10.85 -8.35
N GLY A 487 -12.95 10.76 -9.50
CA GLY A 487 -13.16 9.71 -10.49
C GLY A 487 -14.09 10.13 -11.65
N PRO A 488 -14.44 9.20 -12.55
CA PRO A 488 -14.17 7.76 -12.47
C PRO A 488 -12.68 7.43 -12.57
N MET A 489 -12.22 6.45 -11.79
CA MET A 489 -10.85 5.94 -11.83
C MET A 489 -10.83 4.41 -11.85
N PRO A 490 -9.77 3.76 -12.34
CA PRO A 490 -9.63 2.31 -12.26
C PRO A 490 -9.78 1.82 -10.82
N ALA A 491 -10.53 0.73 -10.63
CA ALA A 491 -10.76 0.18 -9.31
C ALA A 491 -9.49 -0.48 -8.77
N ARG A 492 -8.92 0.15 -7.75
CA ARG A 492 -7.71 -0.27 -7.04
C ARG A 492 -7.88 0.03 -5.55
N PRO A 493 -7.09 -0.61 -4.67
CA PRO A 493 -7.11 -0.22 -3.26
C PRO A 493 -6.84 1.28 -3.13
N ILE A 494 -7.69 2.00 -2.38
CA ILE A 494 -7.57 3.46 -2.24
C ILE A 494 -7.94 3.95 -0.84
N HIS A 495 -7.03 4.72 -0.24
CA HIS A 495 -7.25 5.41 1.03
C HIS A 495 -7.57 6.88 0.74
N LEU A 496 -8.79 7.29 1.02
CA LEU A 496 -9.28 8.65 0.85
C LEU A 496 -9.02 9.47 2.11
N ASP A 497 -8.31 10.58 1.95
CA ASP A 497 -8.12 11.58 3.00
C ASP A 497 -8.48 12.95 2.43
N LEU A 498 -8.43 13.98 3.27
CA LEU A 498 -8.53 15.36 2.80
C LEU A 498 -7.46 15.65 1.71
N SER A 499 -6.26 15.06 1.80
CA SER A 499 -5.19 15.20 0.80
C SER A 499 -5.47 14.57 -0.57
N SER A 500 -6.52 13.75 -0.68
CA SER A 500 -7.01 13.21 -1.96
C SER A 500 -7.69 14.28 -2.82
N PHE A 501 -8.02 15.44 -2.22
CA PHE A 501 -8.64 16.57 -2.89
C PHE A 501 -7.62 17.70 -3.06
N ARG A 502 -7.52 18.23 -4.28
CA ARG A 502 -6.60 19.36 -4.57
C ARG A 502 -6.98 20.63 -3.79
N GLU A 503 -8.25 20.72 -3.38
CA GLU A 503 -8.84 21.83 -2.63
C GLU A 503 -8.31 21.92 -1.19
N TYR A 504 -8.04 20.80 -0.51
CA TYR A 504 -7.52 20.81 0.86
C TYR A 504 -6.01 21.02 0.91
N GLY A 505 -5.48 21.76 1.88
CA GLY A 505 -4.05 21.84 2.18
C GLY A 505 -3.38 23.12 1.67
N PRO A 506 -2.04 23.13 1.50
CA PRO A 506 -1.32 24.31 1.00
C PRO A 506 -1.80 24.71 -0.40
N GLN A 507 -2.12 25.99 -0.57
CA GLN A 507 -2.52 26.60 -1.84
C GLN A 507 -1.51 27.67 -2.26
N THR A 508 -1.40 27.90 -3.56
CA THR A 508 -0.55 28.96 -4.14
C THR A 508 -1.31 29.63 -5.26
N LEU A 509 -1.38 30.95 -5.20
CA LEU A 509 -1.98 31.80 -6.23
C LEU A 509 -0.89 32.60 -6.94
N ASP A 510 -0.85 32.46 -8.26
CA ASP A 510 -0.10 33.36 -9.13
C ASP A 510 -0.92 34.63 -9.38
N ILE A 511 -0.35 35.78 -9.03
CA ILE A 511 -0.94 37.11 -9.21
C ILE A 511 -0.14 37.83 -10.27
N ARG A 512 -0.82 38.31 -11.32
CA ARG A 512 -0.18 39.03 -12.44
C ARG A 512 -0.93 40.34 -12.68
N CYS A 513 -0.18 41.41 -12.89
CA CYS A 513 -0.73 42.72 -13.16
C CYS A 513 -0.17 43.32 -14.44
N THR A 514 -1.04 43.83 -15.31
CA THR A 514 -0.68 44.72 -16.41
C THR A 514 -0.76 46.17 -15.93
N PHE A 515 0.26 46.98 -16.23
CA PHE A 515 0.34 48.38 -15.81
C PHE A 515 0.14 49.31 -16.99
N ASP A 516 -0.81 50.25 -16.86
CA ASP A 516 -0.97 51.35 -17.81
C ASP A 516 0.18 52.37 -17.68
N ALA A 517 0.37 53.17 -18.73
CA ALA A 517 1.36 54.24 -18.74
C ALA A 517 1.11 55.24 -17.60
N GLY A 518 2.01 55.26 -16.60
CA GLY A 518 1.94 56.15 -15.44
C GLY A 518 1.52 55.49 -14.13
N ALA A 519 1.02 54.25 -14.15
CA ALA A 519 0.78 53.47 -12.94
C ALA A 519 2.11 52.97 -12.35
N ARG A 520 2.31 53.16 -11.04
CA ARG A 520 3.59 52.84 -10.35
C ARG A 520 3.50 51.71 -9.33
N LEU A 521 2.31 51.50 -8.77
CA LEU A 521 2.08 50.56 -7.68
C LEU A 521 0.62 50.09 -7.72
N LEU A 522 0.42 48.79 -7.51
CA LEU A 522 -0.88 48.22 -7.18
C LEU A 522 -0.75 47.45 -5.86
N ALA A 523 -1.55 47.80 -4.86
CA ALA A 523 -1.65 47.05 -3.62
C ALA A 523 -2.97 46.26 -3.59
N VAL A 524 -2.88 45.00 -3.18
CA VAL A 524 -4.00 44.05 -3.16
C VAL A 524 -4.04 43.39 -1.80
N ASP A 525 -5.18 43.51 -1.12
CA ASP A 525 -5.47 42.71 0.06
C ASP A 525 -6.01 41.34 -0.39
N LEU A 526 -5.54 40.28 0.26
CA LEU A 526 -5.93 38.90 0.02
C LEU A 526 -6.36 38.27 1.34
N LEU A 527 -7.50 37.57 1.31
CA LEU A 527 -8.08 36.90 2.47
C LEU A 527 -8.52 35.49 2.06
N PRO A 528 -8.06 34.41 2.73
CA PRO A 528 -8.57 33.06 2.47
C PRO A 528 -10.08 32.95 2.79
N GLU A 529 -10.83 32.19 2.00
CA GLU A 529 -12.30 32.02 2.13
C GLU A 529 -12.72 31.55 3.53
N SER A 530 -11.93 30.68 4.14
CA SER A 530 -12.22 30.10 5.46
C SER A 530 -11.75 30.98 6.64
N SER A 531 -11.12 32.12 6.37
CA SER A 531 -10.56 32.99 7.42
C SER A 531 -11.47 34.17 7.73
N PRO A 532 -11.68 34.51 9.02
CA PRO A 532 -12.43 35.72 9.38
C PRO A 532 -11.66 36.98 8.98
N GLU A 533 -12.38 38.02 8.54
CA GLU A 533 -11.79 39.33 8.23
C GLU A 533 -11.22 39.98 9.49
N SER A 534 -9.90 39.90 9.62
CA SER A 534 -9.12 40.47 10.71
C SER A 534 -7.73 40.85 10.19
N PRO A 535 -7.06 41.85 10.78
CA PRO A 535 -5.75 42.31 10.29
C PRO A 535 -4.69 41.20 10.21
N GLU A 536 -4.74 40.21 11.09
CA GLU A 536 -3.82 39.05 11.10
C GLU A 536 -4.02 38.06 9.93
N ASN A 537 -5.22 38.02 9.34
CA ASN A 537 -5.55 37.11 8.25
C ASN A 537 -5.47 37.76 6.86
N ILE A 538 -5.36 39.09 6.80
CA ILE A 538 -5.25 39.83 5.55
C ILE A 538 -3.78 39.92 5.14
N SER A 539 -3.46 39.36 3.98
CA SER A 539 -2.15 39.51 3.35
C SER A 539 -2.18 40.65 2.34
N VAL A 540 -1.23 41.58 2.43
CA VAL A 540 -1.09 42.67 1.45
C VAL A 540 0.03 42.35 0.47
N VAL A 541 -0.29 42.30 -0.82
CA VAL A 541 0.68 42.10 -1.90
C VAL A 541 0.79 43.38 -2.72
N ALA A 542 2.03 43.84 -2.90
CA ALA A 542 2.37 44.99 -3.74
C ALA A 542 3.03 44.53 -5.05
N LEU A 543 2.51 45.03 -6.17
CA LEU A 543 3.04 44.83 -7.51
C LEU A 543 3.50 46.17 -8.11
N THR A 544 4.56 46.14 -8.90
CA THR A 544 5.10 47.31 -9.62
C THR A 544 5.39 46.92 -11.08
N PRO A 545 5.60 47.88 -12.00
CA PRO A 545 5.98 47.57 -13.38
C PRO A 545 7.27 46.71 -13.49
N GLU A 546 8.20 46.86 -12.55
CA GLU A 546 9.45 46.07 -12.49
C GLU A 546 9.25 44.68 -11.85
N SER A 547 8.18 44.48 -11.08
CA SER A 547 7.79 43.21 -10.47
C SER A 547 6.28 43.00 -10.63
N PRO A 548 5.79 42.78 -11.87
CA PRO A 548 4.36 42.71 -12.17
C PRO A 548 3.74 41.37 -11.79
N GLN A 549 4.52 40.47 -11.20
CA GLN A 549 4.08 39.13 -10.81
C GLN A 549 4.48 38.86 -9.35
N ARG A 550 3.56 38.26 -8.60
CA ARG A 550 3.76 37.83 -7.22
C ARG A 550 3.07 36.50 -6.99
N GLN A 551 3.56 35.76 -6.00
CA GLN A 551 2.90 34.56 -5.51
C GLN A 551 2.40 34.81 -4.10
N TRP A 552 1.20 34.32 -3.82
CA TRP A 552 0.64 34.29 -2.48
C TRP A 552 0.31 32.86 -2.08
N LYS A 553 0.56 32.51 -0.83
CA LYS A 553 0.41 31.16 -0.29
C LYS A 553 -0.44 31.20 0.96
N TRP A 554 -1.32 30.22 1.12
CA TRP A 554 -2.11 30.01 2.32
C TRP A 554 -2.38 28.52 2.50
N PHE A 555 -3.02 28.16 3.63
CA PHE A 555 -3.45 26.79 3.89
C PHE A 555 -4.99 26.74 3.92
N ALA A 556 -5.58 25.86 3.12
CA ALA A 556 -7.02 25.58 3.15
C ALA A 556 -7.30 24.41 4.13
N PRO A 557 -7.92 24.65 5.29
CA PRO A 557 -8.17 23.60 6.30
C PRO A 557 -9.31 22.66 5.92
N SER A 558 -10.12 23.01 4.92
CA SER A 558 -11.24 22.22 4.41
C SER A 558 -11.22 22.20 2.88
N PRO A 559 -11.48 21.06 2.23
CA PRO A 559 -11.57 20.98 0.77
C PRO A 559 -12.85 21.65 0.22
N PHE A 560 -13.81 22.04 1.08
CA PHE A 560 -15.06 22.69 0.64
C PHE A 560 -14.95 24.21 0.52
N ALA A 561 -13.90 24.82 1.10
CA ALA A 561 -13.67 26.27 1.08
C ALA A 561 -12.19 26.59 0.75
N PRO A 562 -11.70 26.21 -0.44
CA PRO A 562 -10.31 26.40 -0.83
C PRO A 562 -10.00 27.81 -1.36
N GLY A 563 -11.03 28.63 -1.57
CA GLY A 563 -10.94 29.88 -2.30
C GLY A 563 -10.31 31.03 -1.51
N TYR A 564 -10.40 32.20 -2.12
CA TYR A 564 -9.96 33.45 -1.52
C TYR A 564 -10.82 34.63 -1.99
N HIS A 565 -10.77 35.71 -1.22
CA HIS A 565 -11.26 37.02 -1.58
C HIS A 565 -10.07 37.95 -1.83
N TYR A 566 -10.26 38.93 -2.72
CA TYR A 566 -9.30 40.00 -2.91
C TYR A 566 -10.01 41.35 -2.97
N ARG A 567 -9.29 42.42 -2.62
CA ARG A 567 -9.70 43.80 -2.89
C ARG A 567 -8.50 44.65 -3.26
N ILE A 568 -8.72 45.60 -4.16
CA ILE A 568 -7.68 46.48 -4.68
C ILE A 568 -7.73 47.81 -3.93
N HIS A 569 -6.55 48.34 -3.59
CA HIS A 569 -6.42 49.70 -3.06
C HIS A 569 -6.48 50.74 -4.19
N LYS A 570 -7.27 51.79 -3.97
CA LYS A 570 -7.32 52.97 -4.83
C LYS A 570 -6.10 53.85 -4.57
N ALA A 571 -5.89 54.83 -5.46
CA ALA A 571 -4.78 55.79 -5.37
C ALA A 571 -4.79 56.64 -4.08
N ASP A 572 -5.94 56.77 -3.41
CA ASP A 572 -6.11 57.45 -2.12
C ASP A 572 -5.89 56.53 -0.90
N ALA A 573 -5.36 55.32 -1.12
CA ALA A 573 -5.16 54.26 -0.13
C ALA A 573 -6.45 53.71 0.52
N SER A 574 -7.63 54.02 -0.04
CA SER A 574 -8.87 53.33 0.35
C SER A 574 -9.03 52.01 -0.42
N ALA A 575 -9.52 50.96 0.26
CA ALA A 575 -9.74 49.67 -0.37
C ALA A 575 -11.13 49.57 -1.02
N ASN A 576 -11.22 48.93 -2.19
CA ASN A 576 -12.49 48.52 -2.79
C ASN A 576 -13.22 47.47 -1.91
N PRO A 577 -14.52 47.21 -2.12
CA PRO A 577 -15.18 46.05 -1.53
C PRO A 577 -14.48 44.74 -1.90
N TRP A 578 -14.59 43.74 -1.03
CA TRP A 578 -14.11 42.38 -1.32
C TRP A 578 -14.79 41.80 -2.56
N SER A 579 -14.03 41.03 -3.33
CA SER A 579 -14.57 40.21 -4.41
C SER A 579 -15.49 39.11 -3.88
N ASN A 580 -16.29 38.53 -4.77
CA ASN A 580 -16.82 37.17 -4.55
C ASN A 580 -15.65 36.17 -4.38
N VAL A 581 -15.93 35.00 -3.80
CA VAL A 581 -14.95 33.91 -3.67
C VAL A 581 -14.38 33.57 -5.04
N ARG A 582 -13.05 33.48 -5.13
CA ARG A 582 -12.30 33.07 -6.33
C ARG A 582 -11.62 31.73 -6.10
N SER A 583 -11.50 30.96 -7.18
CA SER A 583 -10.78 29.68 -7.20
C SER A 583 -9.27 29.89 -7.09
N PRO A 584 -8.55 29.06 -6.29
CA PRO A 584 -7.09 29.10 -6.24
C PRO A 584 -6.41 28.52 -7.49
N PHE A 585 -7.18 27.82 -8.33
CA PHE A 585 -6.63 27.08 -9.48
C PHE A 585 -6.52 27.92 -10.75
N GLU A 586 -6.92 29.19 -10.69
CA GLU A 586 -6.80 30.15 -11.77
C GLU A 586 -5.94 31.33 -11.32
N PRO A 587 -5.01 31.81 -12.17
CA PRO A 587 -4.21 32.97 -11.82
C PRO A 587 -5.09 34.21 -11.66
N LEU A 588 -4.75 35.07 -10.69
CA LEU A 588 -5.40 36.36 -10.53
C LEU A 588 -4.78 37.35 -11.50
N LEU A 589 -5.55 37.75 -12.51
CA LEU A 589 -5.17 38.76 -13.49
C LEU A 589 -5.76 40.12 -13.10
N LEU A 590 -4.90 41.12 -12.95
CA LEU A 590 -5.23 42.47 -12.50
C LEU A 590 -4.75 43.51 -13.51
N GLU A 591 -5.40 44.66 -13.53
CA GLU A 591 -5.01 45.82 -14.34
C GLU A 591 -4.82 47.02 -13.43
N ALA A 592 -3.71 47.73 -13.58
CA ALA A 592 -3.40 48.94 -12.82
C ALA A 592 -3.49 50.17 -13.73
N ALA A 593 -4.57 50.93 -13.57
CA ALA A 593 -4.76 52.19 -14.27
C ALA A 593 -3.93 53.34 -13.67
N ALA A 594 -3.53 54.29 -14.49
CA ALA A 594 -2.88 55.51 -14.01
C ALA A 594 -3.86 56.32 -13.13
N ALA A 595 -3.36 56.91 -12.05
CA ALA A 595 -4.16 57.82 -11.25
C ALA A 595 -4.53 59.03 -12.13
N SER A 596 -5.81 59.15 -12.49
CA SER A 596 -6.33 60.34 -13.14
C SER A 596 -6.07 61.53 -12.22
N GLN A 597 -5.06 62.34 -12.53
CA GLN A 597 -4.94 63.66 -11.94
C GLN A 597 -6.15 64.46 -12.43
N THR A 598 -7.20 64.53 -11.61
CA THR A 598 -8.17 65.61 -11.69
C THR A 598 -7.42 66.89 -11.38
N VAL A 599 -6.84 67.49 -12.42
CA VAL A 599 -6.44 68.90 -12.38
C VAL A 599 -7.73 69.68 -12.18
N GLY A 600 -7.99 70.05 -10.92
CA GLY A 600 -9.01 71.03 -10.61
C GLY A 600 -8.66 72.32 -11.34
N ALA A 601 -9.37 72.60 -12.43
CA ALA A 601 -9.38 73.91 -13.05
C ALA A 601 -10.11 74.87 -12.10
N GLY A 602 -9.35 75.44 -11.16
CA GLY A 602 -9.72 76.68 -10.52
C GLY A 602 -9.31 77.83 -11.43
N ALA A 603 -10.29 78.38 -12.14
CA ALA A 603 -10.37 79.78 -12.58
C ALA A 603 -11.82 80.09 -12.95
#